data_AF-A0A1D9Q0C7-F1
#
_entry.id   AF-A0A1D9Q0C7-F1
#
_cell.length_a   1.000
_cell.length_b   1.000
_cell.length_c   1.000
_cell.angle_alpha   90.00
_cell.angle_beta   90.00
_cell.angle_gamma   90.00
#
_symmetry.space_group_name_H-M   'P 1'
#
loop_
_entity.id
_entity.type
_entity.pdbx_description
1 polymer ?
#
loop_
_entity_poly.entity_id
_entity_poly.type
_entity_poly.pdbx_seq_one_letter_code
_entity_poly.pdbx_strand_id
1 'polypeptide(L)' 'MVRRKSLKVQEMESRLAEAVLGVQNGKYKSSYEAAKELGLSKDTVTRRVKGGSSRSEVYQSQQKLSAIQENVLLK' A
#
# COMPACT_ATOMS: atom_id res chain seq x y z
N MET A 1 -17.56 -3.55 3.65
CA MET A 1 -17.77 -2.69 2.46
C MET A 1 -16.55 -1.80 2.29
N VAL A 2 -15.91 -1.81 1.11
CA VAL A 2 -14.70 -1.00 0.86
C VAL A 2 -15.09 0.48 0.81
N ARG A 3 -14.50 1.30 1.68
CA ARG A 3 -14.77 2.74 1.73
C ARG A 3 -14.11 3.43 0.52
N ARG A 4 -14.87 4.23 -0.22
CA ARG A 4 -14.35 5.00 -1.37
C ARG A 4 -13.32 6.01 -0.87
N LYS A 5 -12.11 6.00 -1.44
CA LYS A 5 -11.04 6.96 -1.11
C LYS A 5 -11.29 8.28 -1.84
N SER A 6 -10.87 9.38 -1.23
CA SER A 6 -10.80 10.67 -1.93
C SER A 6 -9.64 10.67 -2.93
N LEU A 7 -9.75 11.51 -3.96
CA LEU A 7 -8.72 11.67 -5.00
C LEU A 7 -7.35 11.98 -4.38
N LYS A 8 -7.30 12.88 -3.40
CA LYS A 8 -6.09 13.25 -2.66
C LYS A 8 -5.40 12.04 -2.00
N VAL A 9 -6.15 11.09 -1.46
CA VAL A 9 -5.59 9.90 -0.84
C VAL A 9 -5.05 8.93 -1.90
N GLN A 10 -5.75 8.80 -3.03
CA GLN A 10 -5.28 7.98 -4.15
C GLN A 10 -3.97 8.51 -4.73
N GLU A 11 -3.88 9.83 -4.98
CA GLU A 11 -2.65 10.46 -5.45
C GLU A 11 -1.47 10.25 -4.50
N MET A 12 -1.72 10.37 -3.19
CA MET A 12 -0.70 10.13 -2.17
C MET A 12 -0.21 8.68 -2.21
N GLU A 13 -1.13 7.72 -2.33
CA GLU A 13 -0.77 6.30 -2.44
C GLU A 13 0.00 5.99 -3.73
N SER A 14 -0.34 6.63 -4.85
CA SER A 14 0.41 6.51 -6.10
C SER A 14 1.85 7.01 -5.95
N ARG A 15 2.07 8.17 -5.34
CA ARG A 15 3.43 8.68 -5.05
C ARG A 15 4.19 7.74 -4.13
N LEU A 16 3.51 7.15 -3.15
CA LEU A 16 4.10 6.20 -2.22
C LEU A 16 4.51 4.89 -2.92
N ALA A 17 3.68 4.39 -3.84
CA ALA A 17 4.00 3.24 -4.66
C ALA A 17 5.21 3.51 -5.56
N GLU A 18 5.27 4.70 -6.18
CA GLU A 18 6.45 5.12 -6.96
C GLU A 18 7.71 5.17 -6.11
N ALA A 19 7.63 5.72 -4.88
CA ALA A 19 8.76 5.77 -3.96
C ALA A 19 9.30 4.37 -3.64
N VAL A 20 8.39 3.42 -3.34
CA VAL A 20 8.75 2.04 -2.99
C VAL A 20 9.37 1.32 -4.18
N LEU A 21 8.75 1.41 -5.36
CA LEU A 21 9.29 0.82 -6.59
C LEU A 21 10.64 1.41 -6.95
N GLY A 22 10.81 2.73 -6.81
CA GLY A 22 12.07 3.40 -7.07
C GLY A 22 13.19 2.92 -6.14
N VAL A 23 12.90 2.67 -4.87
CA VAL A 23 13.89 2.11 -3.94
C VAL A 23 14.21 0.65 -4.28
N GLN A 24 13.19 -0.17 -4.57
CA GLN A 24 13.37 -1.59 -4.91
C GLN A 24 14.15 -1.79 -6.22
N ASN A 25 13.90 -0.94 -7.21
CA ASN A 25 14.58 -0.98 -8.50
C ASN A 25 15.97 -0.28 -8.47
N GLY A 26 16.39 0.27 -7.34
CA GLY A 26 17.66 1.00 -7.22
C GLY A 26 17.69 2.38 -7.87
N LYS A 27 16.54 2.95 -8.28
CA LYS A 27 16.42 4.34 -8.78
C LYS A 27 16.82 5.36 -7.71
N TYR A 28 16.54 5.06 -6.44
CA TYR A 28 16.96 5.86 -5.29
C TYR A 28 17.95 5.08 -4.43
N LYS A 29 18.99 5.75 -3.93
CA LYS A 29 20.03 5.16 -3.06
C LYS A 29 19.45 4.72 -1.72
N SER A 30 18.40 5.39 -1.23
CA SER A 30 17.71 4.98 -0.01
C SER A 30 16.25 5.43 0.04
N SER A 31 15.49 4.86 0.98
CA SER A 31 14.12 5.30 1.29
C SER A 31 14.02 6.78 1.69
N TYR A 32 15.08 7.36 2.26
CA TYR A 32 15.12 8.78 2.62
C TYR A 32 15.19 9.69 1.40
N GLU A 33 15.99 9.29 0.40
CA GLU A 33 16.12 10.05 -0.85
C GLU A 33 14.81 10.01 -1.63
N ALA A 34 14.21 8.82 -1.79
CA ALA A 34 12.89 8.67 -2.40
C ALA A 34 11.81 9.51 -1.70
N ALA A 35 11.85 9.55 -0.35
CA ALA A 35 10.92 10.36 0.44
C ALA A 35 11.13 11.87 0.23
N LYS A 36 12.38 12.33 0.12
CA LYS A 36 12.70 13.74 -0.10
C LYS A 36 12.24 14.21 -1.48
N GLU A 37 12.52 13.45 -2.52
CA GLU A 37 12.14 13.77 -3.90
C GLU A 37 10.61 13.82 -4.07
N LEU A 38 9.89 12.91 -3.41
CA LEU A 38 8.43 12.79 -3.55
C LEU A 38 7.64 13.55 -2.47
N GLY A 39 8.32 14.26 -1.56
CA GLY A 39 7.71 15.01 -0.47
C GLY A 39 6.93 14.14 0.53
N LEU A 40 7.41 12.93 0.78
CA LEU A 40 6.78 11.94 1.67
C LEU A 40 7.53 11.84 3.00
N SER A 41 6.88 11.25 4.01
CA SER A 41 7.55 10.89 5.26
C SER A 41 8.50 9.71 5.05
N LYS A 42 9.76 9.87 5.48
CA LYS A 42 10.80 8.83 5.47
C LYS A 42 10.31 7.54 6.13
N ASP A 43 9.70 7.64 7.31
CA ASP A 43 9.26 6.46 8.07
C ASP A 43 8.17 5.70 7.32
N THR A 44 7.30 6.43 6.63
CA THR A 44 6.24 5.84 5.83
C THR A 44 6.80 5.06 4.65
N VAL A 45 7.76 5.64 3.90
CA VAL A 45 8.43 4.95 2.79
C VAL A 45 9.22 3.74 3.30
N THR A 46 9.95 3.90 4.40
CA THR A 46 10.75 2.82 5.01
C THR A 46 9.88 1.65 5.45
N ARG A 47 8.75 1.91 6.13
CA ARG A 47 7.79 0.88 6.55
C ARG A 47 7.23 0.10 5.35
N ARG A 48 6.98 0.80 4.25
CA ARG A 48 6.38 0.26 3.03
C ARG A 48 7.37 -0.57 2.21
N VAL A 49 8.62 -0.12 2.10
CA VAL A 49 9.71 -0.91 1.51
C VAL A 49 9.94 -2.21 2.29
N LYS A 50 9.80 -2.19 3.62
CA LYS A 50 9.86 -3.38 4.48
C LYS A 50 8.62 -4.29 4.41
N GLY A 51 7.65 -4.01 3.52
CA GLY A 51 6.46 -4.84 3.32
C GLY A 51 5.29 -4.52 4.27
N GLY A 52 5.32 -3.41 5.00
CA GLY A 52 4.21 -3.01 5.87
C GLY A 52 2.97 -2.62 5.06
N SER A 53 1.84 -3.26 5.32
CA SER A 53 0.61 -3.04 4.57
C SER A 53 -0.06 -1.68 4.86
N SER A 54 -0.85 -1.19 3.90
CA SER A 54 -1.83 -0.13 4.17
C SER A 54 -3.01 -0.65 4.98
N ARG A 55 -3.72 0.24 5.68
CA ARG A 55 -5.00 -0.14 6.31
C ARG A 55 -5.97 -0.71 5.29
N SER A 56 -6.02 -0.18 4.07
CA SER A 56 -6.88 -0.72 3.01
C SER A 56 -6.52 -2.13 2.57
N GLU A 57 -5.23 -2.43 2.42
CA GLU A 57 -4.76 -3.78 2.09
C GLU A 57 -5.12 -4.76 3.21
N VAL A 58 -4.97 -4.34 4.48
CA VAL A 58 -5.37 -5.14 5.66
C VAL A 58 -6.87 -5.41 5.68
N TYR A 59 -7.71 -4.40 5.42
CA TYR A 59 -9.16 -4.61 5.37
C TYR A 59 -9.57 -5.48 4.17
N GLN A 60 -8.90 -5.36 3.02
CA GLN A 60 -9.15 -6.22 1.86
C GLN A 60 -8.78 -7.67 2.14
N SER A 61 -7.65 -7.93 2.81
CA SER A 61 -7.26 -9.30 3.15
C SER A 61 -8.22 -9.94 4.14
N GLN A 62 -8.74 -9.17 5.11
CA GLN A 62 -9.75 -9.63 6.07
C GLN A 62 -11.14 -9.85 5.46
N GLN A 63 -11.46 -9.19 4.34
CA GLN A 63 -12.77 -9.32 3.70
C GLN A 63 -12.91 -10.61 2.88
N LYS A 64 -11.82 -11.33 2.62
CA LYS A 64 -11.89 -12.60 1.89
C LYS A 64 -12.67 -13.63 2.70
N LEU A 65 -13.66 -14.25 2.07
CA LEU A 65 -14.43 -15.34 2.67
C LEU A 65 -13.53 -16.57 2.84
N SER A 66 -13.78 -17.35 3.88
CA SER A 66 -13.13 -18.66 4.01
C SER A 66 -13.72 -19.63 2.99
N ALA A 67 -12.96 -20.67 2.63
CA ALA A 67 -13.45 -21.71 1.72
C ALA A 67 -14.78 -22.34 2.16
N ILE A 68 -15.05 -22.40 3.46
CA ILE A 68 -16.32 -22.88 4.03
C ILE A 68 -17.45 -21.89 3.74
N GLN A 69 -17.20 -20.58 3.93
CA GLN A 69 -18.18 -19.52 3.65
C GLN A 69 -18.51 -19.43 2.16
N GLU A 70 -17.52 -19.64 1.28
CA GLU A 70 -17.73 -19.69 -0.17
C GLU A 70 -18.61 -20.88 -0.58
N ASN A 71 -18.36 -22.08 -0.01
CA ASN A 71 -19.14 -23.29 -0.32
C ASN A 71 -20.61 -23.17 0.12
N VAL A 72 -20.89 -22.47 1.23
CA VAL A 72 -22.26 -22.17 1.68
C VAL A 72 -23.01 -21.28 0.68
N LEU A 73 -22.33 -20.36 0.00
CA LEU A 73 -22.93 -19.45 -0.97
C LEU A 73 -23.11 -20.07 -2.37
N LEU A 74 -22.48 -21.22 -2.64
CA LEU A 74 -22.56 -21.95 -3.91
C LEU A 74 -23.67 -23.01 -3.94
N LYS A 75 -24.48 -23.10 -2.89
CA LYS A 75 -25.68 -23.93 -2.80
C LYS A 75 -26.92 -23.18 -3.29
#